data_AF-A0A0U3AJH6-F1
#
_entry.id   AF-A0A0U3AJH6-F1
#
_cell.length_a   1.000
_cell.length_b   1.000
_cell.length_c   1.000
_cell.angle_alpha   90.00
_cell.angle_beta   90.00
_cell.angle_gamma   90.00
#
_symmetry.space_group_name_H-M   'P 1'
#
loop_
_entity.id
_entity.type
_entity.pdbx_description
1 polymer ?
#
loop_
_entity_poly.entity_id
_entity_poly.type
_entity_poly.pdbx_seq_one_letter_code
_entity_poly.pdbx_strand_id
1 'polypeptide(L)'
;MPVLRLDAIPLLIDFATPSSVFREDGRISTLPILGNGPPGTFVLFPGRLRVSLPTDQIIFAGDGGDHARIGFGGMEFVGLDERHLVFVRVREVLPPDQLSPDRSHTMRLDQQWVASIAVDGHVVWRSAGRDSS
;
A
#
# COMPACT_ATOMS: atom_id res chain seq x y z
N MET A 1 -23.63 1.20 3.93
CA MET A 1 -22.18 1.17 3.72
C MET A 1 -21.89 0.05 2.74
N PRO A 2 -21.45 0.31 1.50
CA PRO A 2 -21.10 -0.76 0.59
C PRO A 2 -19.89 -1.52 1.16
N VAL A 3 -20.00 -2.84 1.24
CA VAL A 3 -18.88 -3.71 1.56
C VAL A 3 -17.96 -3.68 0.34
N LEU A 4 -16.77 -3.10 0.48
CA LEU A 4 -15.73 -3.19 -0.55
C LEU A 4 -15.42 -4.68 -0.76
N ARG A 5 -15.70 -5.17 -1.97
CA ARG A 5 -15.28 -6.53 -2.33
C ARG A 5 -13.82 -6.47 -2.75
N LEU A 6 -12.98 -7.34 -2.18
CA LEU A 6 -11.53 -7.30 -2.40
C LEU A 6 -11.14 -7.61 -3.85
N ASP A 7 -11.96 -8.36 -4.56
CA ASP A 7 -11.86 -8.65 -6.00
C ASP A 7 -12.11 -7.42 -6.88
N ALA A 8 -12.76 -6.38 -6.36
CA ALA A 8 -12.98 -5.12 -7.06
C ALA A 8 -11.89 -4.06 -6.78
N ILE A 9 -10.85 -4.39 -6.01
CA ILE A 9 -9.74 -3.49 -5.72
C ILE A 9 -8.76 -3.54 -6.90
N PRO A 10 -8.43 -2.38 -7.53
CA PRO A 10 -7.55 -2.36 -8.71
C PRO A 10 -6.18 -2.98 -8.47
N LEU A 11 -5.56 -2.67 -7.33
CA LEU A 11 -4.29 -3.26 -6.92
C LEU A 11 -4.36 -3.66 -5.44
N LEU A 12 -4.19 -4.93 -5.15
CA LEU A 12 -4.15 -5.49 -3.80
C LEU A 12 -2.78 -6.10 -3.53
N ILE A 13 -2.17 -5.73 -2.41
CA ILE A 13 -0.87 -6.26 -1.97
C ILE A 13 -1.06 -6.97 -0.63
N ASP A 14 -0.68 -8.24 -0.58
CA ASP A 14 -0.47 -8.97 0.68
C ASP A 14 1.01 -8.86 1.05
N PHE A 15 1.31 -8.35 2.24
CA PHE A 15 2.66 -8.26 2.76
C PHE A 15 3.09 -9.58 3.41
N ALA A 16 4.39 -9.79 3.56
CA ALA A 16 4.94 -10.99 4.17
C ALA A 16 4.54 -11.11 5.65
N THR A 17 4.36 -12.35 6.12
CA THR A 17 4.13 -12.65 7.53
C THR A 17 5.45 -12.60 8.33
N PRO A 18 5.45 -12.12 9.59
CA PRO A 18 4.35 -11.39 10.20
C PRO A 18 4.40 -9.90 9.84
N SER A 19 3.25 -9.29 9.62
CA SER A 19 3.15 -7.84 9.41
C SER A 19 1.80 -7.27 9.85
N SER A 20 1.76 -5.98 10.16
CA SER A 20 0.54 -5.27 10.55
C SER A 20 0.45 -3.88 9.95
N VAL A 21 -0.76 -3.32 9.93
CA VAL A 21 -1.00 -1.96 9.44
C VAL A 21 -0.89 -0.98 10.61
N PHE A 22 -0.15 0.11 10.40
CA PHE A 22 -0.12 1.25 11.30
C PHE A 22 -0.53 2.53 10.56
N ARG A 23 -1.44 3.30 11.15
CA ARG A 23 -1.86 4.61 10.63
C ARG A 23 -1.51 5.67 11.65
N GLU A 24 -0.90 6.75 11.19
CA GLU A 24 -0.67 7.90 12.04
C GLU A 24 -2.01 8.58 12.41
N ASP A 25 -2.05 9.14 13.61
CA ASP A 25 -3.19 9.94 14.03
C ASP A 25 -3.34 11.16 13.12
N GLY A 26 -4.60 11.47 12.79
CA GLY A 26 -4.95 12.70 12.10
C GLY A 26 -4.49 13.91 12.90
N ARG A 27 -3.40 14.55 12.47
CA ARG A 27 -3.01 15.84 13.02
C ARG A 27 -3.82 16.92 12.34
N ILE A 28 -4.66 17.61 13.11
CA ILE A 28 -5.23 18.88 12.67
C ILE A 28 -4.05 19.86 12.57
N SER A 29 -3.65 20.21 11.35
CA SER A 29 -2.63 21.25 11.14
C SER A 29 -3.15 22.56 11.74
N THR A 30 -2.43 23.10 12.71
CA THR A 30 -2.71 24.43 13.27
C THR A 30 -2.26 25.56 12.35
N LEU A 31 -1.62 25.22 11.23
CA LEU A 31 -1.18 26.14 10.18
C LEU A 31 -2.12 26.03 8.96
N PRO A 32 -2.43 27.15 8.27
CA PRO A 32 -3.29 27.19 7.09
C PRO A 32 -2.57 26.64 5.85
N ILE A 33 -2.03 25.43 5.96
CA ILE A 33 -1.35 24.73 4.88
C ILE A 33 -2.42 23.90 4.16
N LEU A 34 -2.76 24.32 2.94
CA LEU A 34 -3.56 23.54 2.02
C LEU A 34 -2.69 22.40 1.46
N GLY A 35 -3.20 21.16 1.45
CA GLY A 35 -2.51 20.02 0.83
C GLY A 35 -1.41 19.35 1.68
N ASN A 36 -1.67 18.96 2.93
CA ASN A 36 -0.68 18.16 3.69
C ASN A 36 -0.68 16.66 3.34
N GLY A 37 -1.59 16.21 2.46
CA GLY A 37 -1.85 14.78 2.30
C GLY A 37 -2.58 14.18 3.52
N PRO A 38 -3.10 12.95 3.39
CA PRO A 38 -3.61 12.21 4.53
C PRO A 38 -2.47 11.80 5.50
N PRO A 39 -2.78 11.54 6.79
CA PRO A 39 -1.82 10.99 7.75
C PRO A 39 -1.17 9.71 7.21
N GLY A 40 0.11 9.49 7.49
CA GLY A 40 0.83 8.37 6.88
C GLY A 40 0.27 7.00 7.30
N THR A 41 0.24 6.08 6.35
CA THR A 41 -0.04 4.66 6.55
C THR A 41 1.22 3.85 6.27
N PHE A 42 1.45 2.85 7.12
CA PHE A 42 2.68 2.08 7.15
C PHE A 42 2.38 0.60 7.35
N VAL A 43 3.27 -0.24 6.82
CA VAL A 43 3.34 -1.65 7.17
C VAL A 43 4.48 -1.85 8.16
N LEU A 44 4.18 -2.50 9.27
CA LEU A 44 5.14 -2.83 10.31
C LEU A 44 5.55 -4.30 10.17
N PHE A 45 6.86 -4.54 10.20
CA PHE A 45 7.47 -5.87 10.29
C PHE A 45 8.20 -6.03 11.64
N PRO A 46 8.49 -7.27 12.09
CA PRO A 46 9.35 -7.51 13.23
C PRO A 46 10.68 -6.77 13.13
N GLY A 47 11.27 -6.45 14.29
CA GLY A 47 12.55 -5.75 14.31
C GLY A 47 12.47 -4.26 14.00
N ARG A 48 11.28 -3.65 14.11
CA ARG A 48 11.01 -2.20 13.94
C ARG A 48 11.17 -1.69 12.50
N LEU A 49 11.21 -2.58 11.51
CA LEU A 49 11.14 -2.16 10.12
C LEU A 49 9.74 -1.61 9.83
N ARG A 50 9.68 -0.39 9.30
CA ARG A 50 8.46 0.34 8.97
C ARG A 50 8.53 0.78 7.51
N VAL A 51 7.61 0.28 6.70
CA VAL A 51 7.51 0.61 5.27
C VAL A 51 6.41 1.65 5.09
N SER A 52 6.76 2.84 4.58
CA SER A 52 5.81 3.92 4.28
C SER A 52 5.07 3.65 2.97
N LEU A 53 3.77 3.93 2.94
CA LEU A 53 2.92 3.73 1.77
C LEU A 53 2.30 5.05 1.25
N PRO A 54 2.03 5.16 -0.06
CA PRO A 54 1.29 6.28 -0.64
C PRO A 54 -0.15 6.30 -0.12
N THR A 55 -0.38 7.00 0.99
CA THR A 55 -1.63 6.86 1.76
C THR A 55 -2.82 7.47 1.03
N ASP A 56 -2.57 8.49 0.23
CA ASP A 56 -3.53 9.14 -0.67
C ASP A 56 -4.02 8.23 -1.81
N GLN A 57 -3.44 7.03 -1.93
CA GLN A 57 -3.84 6.03 -2.91
C GLN A 57 -4.52 4.82 -2.27
N ILE A 58 -4.53 4.71 -0.94
CA ILE A 58 -5.09 3.57 -0.22
C ILE A 58 -6.62 3.68 -0.17
N ILE A 59 -7.30 2.67 -0.70
CA ILE A 59 -8.77 2.52 -0.61
C ILE A 59 -9.18 1.41 0.34
N PHE A 60 -8.24 0.55 0.74
CA PHE A 60 -8.43 -0.53 1.69
C PHE A 60 -7.15 -0.77 2.46
N ALA A 61 -7.23 -0.94 3.77
CA ALA A 61 -6.11 -1.43 4.56
C ALA A 61 -6.64 -2.22 5.76
N GLY A 62 -6.17 -3.44 5.90
CA GLY A 62 -6.55 -4.34 6.99
C GLY A 62 -5.44 -5.35 7.29
N ASP A 63 -5.52 -5.94 8.47
CA ASP A 63 -4.62 -6.95 9.00
C ASP A 63 -5.46 -8.17 9.39
N GLY A 64 -5.80 -8.98 8.39
CA GLY A 64 -6.75 -10.10 8.51
C GLY A 64 -6.21 -11.35 9.24
N GLY A 65 -5.24 -11.19 10.15
CA GLY A 65 -4.59 -12.29 10.86
C GLY A 65 -3.13 -11.97 11.22
N ASP A 66 -2.21 -12.50 10.42
CA ASP A 66 -0.76 -12.46 10.65
C ASP A 66 0.02 -11.56 9.67
N HIS A 67 -0.66 -11.00 8.66
CA HIS A 67 -0.05 -10.12 7.67
C HIS A 67 -0.93 -8.92 7.33
N ALA A 68 -0.28 -7.85 6.89
CA ALA A 68 -0.94 -6.66 6.38
C ALA A 68 -1.41 -6.86 4.93
N ARG A 69 -2.60 -6.34 4.62
CA ARG A 69 -3.17 -6.28 3.27
C ARG A 69 -3.56 -4.85 2.94
N ILE A 70 -3.09 -4.36 1.80
CA ILE A 70 -3.32 -2.97 1.35
C ILE A 70 -3.87 -2.97 -0.07
N GLY A 71 -4.97 -2.26 -0.27
CA GLY A 71 -5.58 -2.00 -1.56
C GLY A 71 -5.34 -0.57 -2.01
N PHE A 72 -4.87 -0.40 -3.24
CA PHE A 72 -4.63 0.89 -3.88
C PHE A 72 -5.62 1.12 -5.02
N GLY A 73 -6.12 2.35 -5.12
CA GLY A 73 -7.09 2.75 -6.13
C GLY A 73 -6.49 3.32 -7.41
N GLY A 74 -5.33 3.95 -7.35
CA GLY A 74 -4.67 4.61 -8.49
C GLY A 74 -3.20 4.26 -8.66
N MET A 75 -2.79 3.11 -8.12
CA MET A 75 -1.47 2.52 -8.34
C MET A 75 -1.59 1.31 -9.26
N GLU A 76 -0.59 1.11 -10.11
CA GLU A 76 -0.46 -0.04 -11.01
C GLU A 76 0.85 -0.79 -10.74
N PHE A 77 0.84 -2.12 -10.82
CA PHE A 77 2.04 -2.95 -10.75
C PHE A 77 2.68 -3.08 -12.14
N VAL A 78 3.95 -2.70 -12.25
CA VAL A 78 4.67 -2.67 -13.54
C VAL A 78 5.58 -3.89 -13.73
N GLY A 79 6.08 -4.47 -12.64
CA GLY A 79 6.94 -5.65 -12.70
C GLY A 79 8.00 -5.70 -11.60
N LEU A 80 8.95 -6.62 -11.78
CA LEU A 80 10.11 -6.79 -10.93
C LEU A 80 11.33 -6.16 -11.61
N ASP A 81 11.99 -5.24 -10.91
CA ASP A 81 13.26 -4.62 -11.27
C ASP A 81 14.32 -5.06 -10.26
N GLU A 82 15.21 -5.96 -10.67
CA GLU A 82 16.20 -6.65 -9.82
C GLU A 82 15.57 -7.37 -8.61
N ARG A 83 15.45 -6.67 -7.47
CA ARG A 83 14.87 -7.15 -6.22
C ARG A 83 13.64 -6.35 -5.79
N HIS A 84 13.23 -5.36 -6.57
CA HIS A 84 12.18 -4.43 -6.22
C HIS A 84 10.95 -4.65 -7.09
N LEU A 85 9.82 -4.84 -6.45
CA LEU A 85 8.51 -4.76 -7.08
C LEU A 85 8.20 -3.29 -7.31
N VAL A 86 7.93 -2.93 -8.56
CA VAL A 86 7.75 -1.54 -8.99
C VAL A 86 6.29 -1.26 -9.23
N PHE A 87 5.81 -0.16 -8.62
CA PHE A 87 4.46 0.33 -8.77
C PHE A 87 4.46 1.80 -9.17
N VAL A 88 3.55 2.19 -10.03
CA VAL A 88 3.44 3.57 -10.53
C VAL A 88 2.05 4.13 -10.25
N ARG A 89 2.01 5.42 -9.93
CA ARG A 89 0.77 6.17 -9.79
C ARG A 89 0.23 6.51 -11.19
N VAL A 90 -0.97 6.04 -11.48
CA VAL A 90 -1.64 6.25 -12.78
C VAL A 90 -2.84 7.20 -12.70
N ARG A 91 -3.38 7.41 -11.49
CA ARG A 91 -4.44 8.40 -11.24
C ARG A 91 -4.46 8.84 -9.78
N GLU A 92 -5.11 9.96 -9.53
CA GLU A 92 -5.41 10.42 -8.18
C GLU A 92 -6.73 9.80 -7.69
N VAL A 93 -6.76 9.37 -6.43
CA VAL A 93 -7.97 8.83 -5.78
C VAL A 93 -8.64 9.90 -4.91
N LEU A 94 -7.85 10.82 -4.34
CA LEU A 94 -8.34 11.92 -3.53
C LEU A 94 -8.48 13.22 -4.34
N PRO A 95 -9.37 14.13 -3.91
CA PRO A 95 -9.46 15.49 -4.43
C PRO A 95 -8.12 16.26 -4.34
N PRO A 96 -7.82 17.19 -5.26
CA PRO A 96 -6.54 17.90 -5.30
C PRO A 96 -6.14 18.65 -4.02
N ASP A 97 -7.11 19.17 -3.27
CA ASP A 97 -6.92 19.89 -2.01
C ASP A 97 -6.48 18.98 -0.84
N GLN A 98 -6.63 17.66 -1.02
CA GLN A 98 -6.21 16.63 -0.05
C GLN A 98 -4.91 15.93 -0.45
N LEU A 99 -4.35 16.25 -1.62
CA LEU A 99 -3.09 15.67 -2.08
C LEU A 99 -1.90 16.42 -1.49
N SER A 100 -0.85 15.69 -1.14
CA SER A 100 0.44 16.31 -0.82
C SER A 100 1.10 16.82 -2.12
N PRO A 101 1.69 18.03 -2.12
CA PRO A 101 2.55 18.51 -3.20
C PRO A 101 3.71 17.56 -3.49
N ASP A 102 4.31 16.98 -2.45
CA ASP A 102 5.53 16.14 -2.51
C ASP A 102 5.21 14.64 -2.66
N ARG A 103 4.17 14.31 -3.43
CA ARG A 103 3.74 12.92 -3.65
C ARG A 103 4.62 12.21 -4.68
N SER A 104 5.11 11.03 -4.33
CA SER A 104 5.87 10.20 -5.27
C SER A 104 4.96 9.59 -6.35
N HIS A 105 5.48 9.52 -7.56
CA HIS A 105 4.86 8.82 -8.70
C HIS A 105 5.26 7.35 -8.77
N THR A 106 6.30 6.93 -8.06
CA THR A 106 6.80 5.54 -8.07
C THR A 106 6.99 5.04 -6.64
N MET A 107 6.53 3.81 -6.39
CA MET A 107 6.81 3.06 -5.19
C MET A 107 7.62 1.82 -5.56
N ARG A 108 8.70 1.57 -4.81
CA ARG A 108 9.49 0.35 -4.92
C ARG A 108 9.42 -0.37 -3.59
N LEU A 109 9.08 -1.65 -3.62
CA LEU A 109 9.08 -2.52 -2.44
C LEU A 109 10.08 -3.64 -2.68
N ASP A 110 10.92 -3.95 -1.69
CA ASP A 110 11.72 -5.16 -1.78
C ASP A 110 10.78 -6.38 -1.83
N GLN A 111 11.02 -7.29 -2.79
CA GLN A 111 10.18 -8.47 -2.98
C GLN A 111 10.07 -9.34 -1.73
N GLN A 112 11.04 -9.29 -0.82
CA GLN A 112 10.99 -10.04 0.44
C GLN A 112 9.88 -9.56 1.39
N TRP A 113 9.37 -8.34 1.21
CA TRP A 113 8.30 -7.76 2.02
C TRP A 113 6.91 -8.08 1.51
N VAL A 114 6.79 -8.64 0.30
CA VAL A 114 5.51 -8.88 -0.36
C VAL A 114 5.28 -10.38 -0.50
N ALA A 115 4.12 -10.85 -0.07
CA ALA A 115 3.70 -12.24 -0.24
C ALA A 115 3.00 -12.43 -1.60
N SER A 116 2.10 -11.51 -1.96
CA SER A 116 1.39 -11.58 -3.23
C SER A 116 0.93 -10.21 -3.73
N ILE A 117 0.74 -10.11 -5.05
CA ILE A 117 0.11 -8.96 -5.71
C ILE A 117 -1.04 -9.49 -6.55
N ALA A 118 -2.22 -8.90 -6.37
CA ALA A 118 -3.38 -9.10 -7.22
C ALA A 118 -3.80 -7.80 -7.91
N VAL A 119 -4.16 -7.90 -9.19
CA VAL A 119 -4.72 -6.80 -10.00
C VAL A 119 -6.11 -7.21 -10.42
N ASP A 120 -7.11 -6.37 -10.12
CA ASP A 120 -8.53 -6.64 -10.38
C ASP A 120 -8.96 -8.05 -9.91
N GLY A 121 -8.50 -8.45 -8.73
CA GLY A 121 -8.78 -9.77 -8.12
C GLY A 121 -7.94 -10.94 -8.65
N HIS A 122 -7.09 -10.73 -9.66
CA HIS A 122 -6.23 -11.78 -10.23
C HIS A 122 -4.81 -11.69 -9.69
N VAL A 123 -4.30 -12.76 -9.08
CA VAL A 123 -2.91 -12.82 -8.61
C VAL A 123 -1.96 -12.81 -9.81
N VAL A 124 -1.18 -11.74 -9.95
CA VAL A 124 -0.21 -11.54 -11.05
C VAL A 124 1.23 -11.78 -10.60
N TRP A 125 1.49 -11.75 -9.29
CA TRP A 125 2.79 -12.05 -8.73
C TRP A 125 2.64 -12.70 -7.35
N ARG A 126 3.55 -13.62 -7.04
CA ARG A 126 3.64 -14.27 -5.74
C ARG A 126 5.10 -14.50 -5.39
N SER A 127 5.47 -14.31 -4.13
CA SER A 127 6.79 -14.72 -3.69
C SER A 127 6.91 -16.24 -3.82
N ALA A 128 8.08 -16.70 -4.26
CA ALA A 128 8.43 -18.10 -4.10
C ALA A 128 8.53 -18.33 -2.59
N GLY A 129 7.51 -18.93 -1.99
CA GLY A 129 7.60 -19.37 -0.62
C GLY A 129 8.86 -20.24 -0.49
N ARG A 130 9.62 -20.10 0.59
CA ARG A 130 10.38 -21.26 1.05
C ARG A 130 9.31 -22.28 1.41
N ASP A 131 9.07 -23.22 0.50
CA ASP A 131 8.50 -24.50 0.85
C ASP A 131 9.39 -25.06 1.96
N SER A 132 8.91 -24.90 3.19
CA SER A 132 9.50 -25.52 4.35
C SER A 132 8.94 -26.94 4.35
N SER A 133 9.58 -27.80 3.57
CA SER A 133 9.54 -29.26 3.77
C SER A 133 10.76 -29.69 4.55
#